data_AF-A0A267D9F4-F1
#
_entry.id   AF-A0A267D9F4-F1
#
_cell.length_a   1.000
_cell.length_b   1.000
_cell.length_c   1.000
_cell.angle_alpha   90.00
_cell.angle_beta   90.00
_cell.angle_gamma   90.00
#
_symmetry.space_group_name_H-M   'P 1'
#
loop_
_entity.id
_entity.type
_entity.pdbx_description
1 polymer ?
#
loop_
_entity_poly.entity_id
_entity_poly.type
_entity_poly.pdbx_seq_one_letter_code
_entity_poly.pdbx_strand_id
1 'polypeptide(L)' 'RDLSNLFRWIGPRGSDCGLVNVNIPTSGAEIGGAFGGEKHTGGGRESGSDAWKQYMRRSTCTINYGKDLPLAQGIKFE' A
#
# COMPACT_ATOMS: atom_id res chain seq x y z
N ARG A 1 17.75 -12.24 23.69
CA ARG A 1 16.39 -12.42 23.11
C ARG A 1 15.45 -11.55 23.93
N ASP A 2 15.32 -10.28 23.56
CA ASP A 2 14.51 -9.30 24.27
C ASP A 2 13.32 -8.90 23.39
N LEU A 3 12.11 -9.10 23.90
CA LEU A 3 10.86 -8.83 23.19
C LEU A 3 10.67 -7.32 22.96
N SER A 4 11.09 -6.48 23.89
CA SER A 4 10.95 -5.02 23.78
C SER A 4 11.78 -4.49 22.62
N ASN A 5 13.00 -5.00 22.48
CA ASN A 5 13.89 -4.62 21.38
C ASN A 5 13.34 -5.06 20.02
N LEU A 6 12.67 -6.22 19.94
CA LEU A 6 12.02 -6.69 18.72
C LEU A 6 10.95 -5.70 18.24
N PHE A 7 10.03 -5.30 19.12
CA PHE A 7 8.97 -4.36 18.76
C PHE A 7 9.49 -2.95 18.47
N ARG A 8 10.58 -2.53 19.14
CA ARG A 8 11.26 -1.29 18.79
C ARG A 8 11.91 -1.36 17.40
N TRP A 9 12.48 -2.49 17.03
CA TRP A 9 13.14 -2.72 15.74
C TRP A 9 12.18 -2.71 14.55
N ILE A 10 10.99 -3.31 14.69
CA ILE A 10 9.95 -3.30 13.65
C ILE A 10 9.03 -2.07 13.72
N GLY A 11 9.19 -1.24 14.75
CA GLY A 11 8.38 -0.05 14.99
C GLY A 11 8.87 1.19 14.24
N PRO A 12 8.18 2.34 14.39
CA PRO A 12 8.45 3.56 13.64
C PRO A 12 9.79 4.24 13.97
N ARG A 13 10.47 3.82 15.05
CA ARG A 13 11.81 4.31 15.45
C ARG A 13 12.89 3.22 15.26
N GLY A 14 12.60 2.20 14.46
CA GLY A 14 13.44 1.05 14.20
C GLY A 14 14.10 1.10 12.82
N SER A 15 14.10 -0.03 12.12
CA SER A 15 14.63 -0.14 10.75
C SER A 15 13.86 0.76 9.78
N ASP A 16 14.57 1.31 8.80
CA ASP A 16 14.01 2.11 7.71
C ASP A 16 14.08 1.39 6.34
N CYS A 17 14.33 0.07 6.35
CA CYS A 17 14.32 -0.78 5.18
C CYS A 17 12.90 -1.27 4.83
N GLY A 18 12.69 -1.67 3.57
CA GLY A 18 11.43 -2.31 3.14
C GLY A 18 11.26 -3.76 3.60
N LEU A 19 12.36 -4.41 4.00
CA LEU A 19 12.39 -5.72 4.64
C LEU A 19 12.99 -5.57 6.04
N VAL A 20 12.27 -6.06 7.06
CA VAL A 20 12.67 -5.95 8.47
C VAL A 20 12.60 -7.32 9.13
N ASN A 21 13.75 -7.98 9.21
CA ASN A 21 13.87 -9.36 9.69
C ASN A 21 14.33 -9.42 11.15
N VAL A 22 13.96 -10.51 11.85
CA VAL A 22 14.41 -10.83 13.21
C VAL A 22 14.78 -12.30 13.28
N ASN A 23 16.00 -12.60 13.77
CA ASN A 23 16.55 -13.96 13.86
C ASN A 23 16.65 -14.73 12.53
N ILE A 24 16.55 -14.05 11.38
CA ILE A 24 16.83 -14.56 10.04
C ILE A 24 17.70 -13.53 9.29
N PRO A 25 18.67 -13.93 8.44
CA PRO A 25 19.51 -12.98 7.70
C PRO A 25 18.73 -12.06 6.75
N THR A 26 19.45 -11.13 6.12
CA THR A 26 18.89 -10.13 5.20
C THR A 26 18.22 -10.72 3.96
N SER A 27 18.57 -11.95 3.57
CA SER A 27 17.97 -12.66 2.43
C SER A 27 16.62 -13.34 2.75
N GLY A 28 16.13 -13.26 3.99
CA GLY A 28 14.84 -13.83 4.37
C GLY A 28 13.68 -13.07 3.74
N ALA A 29 13.14 -13.61 2.65
CA ALA A 29 11.94 -13.13 1.97
C ALA A 29 11.26 -14.30 1.23
N GLU A 30 9.97 -14.20 0.95
CA GLU A 30 9.19 -15.22 0.26
C GLU A 30 8.13 -14.62 -0.66
N ILE A 31 7.62 -15.42 -1.60
CA ILE A 31 6.70 -14.99 -2.68
C ILE A 31 5.41 -14.34 -2.16
N GLY A 32 4.96 -14.71 -0.95
CA GLY A 32 3.75 -14.13 -0.36
C GLY A 32 3.89 -12.65 0.04
N GLY A 33 5.11 -12.16 0.25
CA GLY A 33 5.39 -10.80 0.70
C GLY A 33 5.64 -9.81 -0.43
N ALA A 34 5.36 -8.52 -0.18
CA ALA A 34 5.79 -7.45 -1.06
C ALA A 34 7.32 -7.27 -0.93
N PHE A 35 8.06 -7.50 -2.01
CA PHE A 35 9.52 -7.42 -2.03
C PHE A 35 9.99 -6.05 -2.55
N GLY A 36 10.87 -5.37 -1.82
CA GLY A 36 11.46 -4.10 -2.24
C GLY A 36 12.02 -3.30 -1.07
N GLY A 37 12.49 -2.08 -1.34
CA GLY A 37 13.15 -1.24 -0.34
C GLY A 37 12.84 0.24 -0.48
N GLU A 38 13.26 1.00 0.54
CA GLU A 38 13.03 2.43 0.66
C GLU A 38 14.27 3.26 0.26
N LYS A 39 14.16 4.59 0.32
CA LYS A 39 15.27 5.52 0.06
C LYS A 39 15.85 5.32 -1.35
N HIS A 40 17.17 5.24 -1.49
CA HIS A 40 17.83 5.04 -2.78
C HIS A 40 17.58 3.66 -3.41
N THR A 41 16.90 2.74 -2.71
CA THR A 41 16.41 1.49 -3.33
C THR A 41 15.23 1.73 -4.28
N GLY A 42 14.54 2.88 -4.17
CA GLY A 42 13.59 3.34 -5.20
C GLY A 42 12.11 3.14 -4.89
N GLY A 43 11.73 2.56 -3.74
CA GLY A 43 10.35 2.54 -3.24
C GLY A 43 9.39 1.54 -3.89
N GLY A 44 9.78 0.91 -5.00
CA GLY A 44 8.97 -0.10 -5.68
C GLY A 44 8.69 -1.35 -4.81
N ARG A 45 7.66 -2.10 -5.18
CA ARG A 45 7.35 -3.41 -4.59
C ARG A 45 6.95 -4.45 -5.64
N GLU A 46 7.39 -5.69 -5.45
CA GLU A 46 7.15 -6.80 -6.38
C GLU A 46 6.60 -8.04 -5.66
N SER A 47 6.17 -9.03 -6.43
CA SER A 47 5.70 -10.34 -5.98
C SER A 47 4.35 -10.32 -5.24
N GLY A 48 4.34 -10.43 -3.91
CA GLY A 48 3.13 -10.70 -3.13
C GLY A 48 2.37 -9.46 -2.64
N SER A 49 1.51 -9.67 -1.64
CA SER A 49 0.60 -8.64 -1.12
C SER A 49 -0.22 -7.98 -2.23
N ASP A 50 -0.32 -6.65 -2.24
CA ASP A 50 -0.99 -5.87 -3.25
C ASP A 50 -0.04 -5.23 -4.27
N ALA A 51 1.17 -5.79 -4.45
CA ALA A 51 2.14 -5.31 -5.44
C ALA A 51 1.57 -5.27 -6.87
N TRP A 52 0.63 -6.17 -7.20
CA TRP A 52 -0.10 -6.19 -8.47
C TRP A 52 -0.80 -4.86 -8.79
N LYS A 53 -1.17 -4.05 -7.77
CA LYS A 53 -1.82 -2.74 -7.96
C LYS A 53 -0.93 -1.75 -8.68
N GLN A 54 0.40 -1.86 -8.62
CA GLN A 54 1.32 -0.99 -9.37
C GLN A 54 1.21 -1.21 -10.88
N TYR A 55 0.75 -2.39 -11.31
CA TYR A 55 0.60 -2.77 -12.71
C TYR A 55 -0.83 -2.56 -13.23
N MET A 56 -1.71 -1.96 -12.42
CA MET A 56 -3.09 -1.64 -12.78
C MET A 56 -3.39 -0.17 -12.48
N ARG A 57 -4.35 0.41 -13.20
CA ARG A 57 -4.87 1.75 -12.90
C ARG A 57 -6.12 1.66 -12.02
N ARG A 58 -6.18 2.42 -10.93
CA ARG A 58 -7.40 2.55 -10.11
C ARG A 58 -8.37 3.53 -10.77
N SER A 59 -9.66 3.18 -10.82
CA SER A 59 -10.74 4.06 -11.26
C SER A 59 -11.86 4.05 -10.22
N THR A 60 -12.35 5.23 -9.84
CA THR A 60 -13.53 5.40 -8.98
C THR A 60 -14.72 5.73 -9.88
N CYS A 61 -15.72 4.86 -9.92
CA CYS A 61 -16.87 4.97 -10.81
C CYS A 61 -18.16 5.16 -10.01
N THR A 62 -18.84 6.29 -10.22
CA THR A 62 -20.20 6.52 -9.72
C THR A 62 -21.16 6.37 -10.89
N ILE A 63 -22.12 5.45 -10.78
CA ILE A 63 -23.13 5.21 -11.82
C ILE A 63 -24.49 5.56 -11.24
N ASN A 64 -25.12 6.61 -11.78
CA ASN A 64 -26.48 6.99 -11.42
C ASN A 64 -27.47 6.25 -12.35
N TYR A 65 -28.27 5.36 -11.80
CA TYR A 65 -29.32 4.62 -12.53
C TYR A 65 -30.71 5.30 -12.44
N GLY A 66 -30.83 6.39 -11.70
CA GLY A 66 -32.06 7.17 -11.59
C GLY A 66 -32.26 8.13 -12.76
N LYS A 67 -33.45 8.74 -12.82
CA LYS A 67 -33.72 9.86 -13.73
C LYS A 67 -33.32 11.21 -13.14
N ASP A 68 -33.01 11.22 -11.84
CA ASP A 68 -32.73 12.44 -11.10
C ASP A 68 -31.26 12.82 -11.27
N LEU A 69 -31.02 13.98 -11.87
CA LEU A 69 -29.75 14.68 -11.79
C LEU A 69 -30.01 15.94 -10.95
N PRO A 70 -29.33 16.12 -9.80
CA PRO A 70 -29.52 17.32 -9.00
C PRO A 70 -29.14 18.55 -9.83
N LEU A 71 -30.14 19.38 -10.16
CA LEU A 71 -29.93 20.63 -10.87
C LEU A 71 -29.26 21.62 -9.91
N ALA A 72 -28.13 22.17 -10.32
CA ALA A 72 -27.50 23.25 -9.58
C ALA A 72 -28.48 24.43 -9.48
N GLN A 73 -28.70 24.92 -8.26
CA GLN A 73 -29.42 26.17 -7.98
C GLN A 73 -30.92 26.21 -8.36
N GLY A 74 -31.57 25.06 -8.56
CA GLY A 74 -33.03 25.01 -8.78
C GLY A 74 -33.51 25.55 -10.14
N ILE A 75 -32.60 25.75 -11.09
CA ILE A 75 -32.92 26.14 -12.47
C ILE A 75 -33.63 24.97 -13.15
N LYS A 76 -34.78 25.22 -13.79
CA LYS A 76 -35.54 24.23 -14.57
C LYS A 76 -35.14 24.34 -16.05
N PHE A 77 -34.78 23.22 -16.67
CA PHE A 77 -34.55 23.12 -18.11
C PHE A 77 -35.73 22.35 -18.73
N GLU A 78 -36.42 22.95 -19.71
CA GLU A 78 -37.48 22.34 -20.52
C GLU A 78 -36.89 21.72 -21.81
#